data_AF-A0A2S6H0B4-F1
#
_entry.id   AF-A0A2S6H0B4-F1
#
_cell.length_a   1.000
_cell.length_b   1.000
_cell.length_c   1.000
_cell.angle_alpha   90.00
_cell.angle_beta   90.00
_cell.angle_gamma   90.00
#
_symmetry.space_group_name_H-M   'P 1'
#
loop_
_entity.id
_entity.type
_entity.pdbx_description
1 polymer ?
#
loop_
_entity_poly.entity_id
_entity_poly.type
_entity_poly.pdbx_seq_one_letter_code
_entity_poly.pdbx_strand_id
1 'polypeptide(L)'
;MNGIRRDVRLRPVDPGTCALRRGLERDLNDGPAQRVAALSVELGLFAADLTDPALGARVAGLQAALAVVLAELREIGGALYPPVLASDGFEPALRAVAERHGLAIAVRGEQVAHLDADTADATCLAVADHLRSVPPETKVDVQVRAAAGGVRVDVTEERVRCG
;
A
#
# COMPACT_ATOMS: atom_id res chain seq x y z
N MET A 1 32.41 0.29 -3.11
CA MET A 1 31.09 -0.11 -3.65
C MET A 1 30.45 1.16 -4.21
N ASN A 2 30.20 1.25 -5.52
CA ASN A 2 29.68 2.47 -6.16
C ASN A 2 28.15 2.33 -6.32
N GLY A 3 27.38 2.99 -5.45
CA GLY A 3 25.93 3.11 -5.59
C GLY A 3 25.57 4.15 -6.64
N ILE A 4 24.56 3.88 -7.49
CA ILE A 4 24.02 4.87 -8.42
C ILE A 4 22.97 5.66 -7.66
N ARG A 5 23.23 6.95 -7.42
CA ARG A 5 22.27 7.88 -6.81
C ARG A 5 21.40 8.54 -7.87
N ARG A 6 20.08 8.56 -7.68
CA ARG A 6 19.13 9.31 -8.52
C ARG A 6 18.25 10.20 -7.66
N ASP A 7 18.01 11.42 -8.13
CA ASP A 7 17.07 12.36 -7.52
C ASP A 7 15.84 12.51 -8.42
N VAL A 8 14.65 12.27 -7.86
CA VAL A 8 13.38 12.26 -8.60
C VAL A 8 12.48 13.39 -8.15
N ARG A 9 11.94 14.16 -9.10
CA ARG A 9 10.88 15.15 -8.84
C ARG A 9 9.53 14.54 -9.15
N LEU A 10 8.67 14.50 -8.14
CA LEU A 10 7.33 13.97 -8.26
C LEU A 10 6.33 15.08 -8.57
N ARG A 11 5.34 14.76 -9.40
CA ARG A 11 4.19 15.61 -9.63
C ARG A 11 3.12 15.28 -8.59
N PRO A 12 2.53 16.27 -7.89
CA PRO A 12 1.40 16.02 -7.01
C PRO A 12 0.24 15.39 -7.78
N VAL A 13 -0.41 14.40 -7.16
CA VAL A 13 -1.69 13.89 -7.64
C VAL A 13 -2.77 14.92 -7.31
N ASP A 14 -3.66 15.23 -8.25
CA ASP A 14 -4.68 16.24 -7.98
C ASP A 14 -5.69 15.74 -6.91
N PRO A 15 -6.30 16.64 -6.11
CA PRO A 15 -7.21 16.25 -5.03
C PRO A 15 -8.42 15.43 -5.51
N GLY A 16 -8.93 15.70 -6.71
CA GLY A 16 -10.05 14.95 -7.30
C GLY A 16 -9.69 13.50 -7.56
N THR A 17 -8.52 13.25 -8.15
CA THR A 17 -7.97 11.90 -8.33
C THR A 17 -7.69 11.21 -7.00
N CYS A 18 -7.18 11.94 -5.99
CA CYS A 18 -6.96 11.39 -4.65
C CYS A 18 -8.28 10.88 -4.05
N ALA A 19 -9.32 11.73 -4.06
CA ALA A 19 -10.64 11.39 -3.56
C ALA A 19 -11.27 10.21 -4.32
N LEU A 20 -11.13 10.18 -5.66
CA LEU A 20 -11.61 9.06 -6.48
C LEU A 20 -10.91 7.75 -6.10
N ARG A 21 -9.57 7.76 -6.01
CA ARG A 21 -8.78 6.56 -5.67
C ARG A 21 -9.12 6.04 -4.27
N ARG A 22 -9.26 6.94 -3.30
CA ARG A 22 -9.70 6.60 -1.95
C ARG A 22 -11.12 6.03 -1.92
N GLY A 23 -12.04 6.61 -2.71
CA GLY A 23 -13.40 6.09 -2.86
C GLY A 23 -13.42 4.67 -3.43
N LEU A 24 -12.66 4.43 -4.50
CA LEU A 24 -12.54 3.11 -5.12
C LEU A 24 -11.91 2.07 -4.18
N GLU A 25 -10.87 2.45 -3.43
CA GLU A 25 -10.25 1.56 -2.42
C GLU A 25 -11.27 1.17 -1.34
N ARG A 26 -12.01 2.15 -0.83
CA ARG A 26 -13.06 1.92 0.16
C ARG A 26 -14.16 1.02 -0.40
N ASP A 27 -14.66 1.30 -1.60
CA ASP A 27 -15.73 0.50 -2.21
C ASP A 27 -15.29 -0.95 -2.46
N LEU A 28 -14.02 -1.16 -2.81
CA LEU A 28 -13.42 -2.49 -3.00
C LEU A 28 -13.30 -3.26 -1.67
N ASN A 29 -12.89 -2.57 -0.61
CA ASN A 29 -12.71 -3.19 0.70
C ASN A 29 -14.05 -3.40 1.41
N ASP A 30 -14.89 -2.37 1.50
CA ASP A 30 -16.18 -2.42 2.18
C ASP A 30 -17.19 -3.32 1.46
N GLY A 31 -17.09 -3.45 0.14
CA GLY A 31 -17.98 -4.30 -0.63
C GLY A 31 -17.41 -5.72 -0.83
N PRO A 32 -16.69 -5.96 -1.94
CA PRO A 32 -16.19 -7.29 -2.28
C PRO A 32 -15.35 -7.97 -1.18
N ALA A 33 -14.37 -7.29 -0.59
CA ALA A 33 -13.45 -7.93 0.36
C ALA A 33 -14.17 -8.37 1.65
N GLN A 34 -15.04 -7.53 2.21
CA GLN A 34 -15.86 -7.90 3.38
C GLN A 34 -16.76 -9.10 3.09
N ARG A 35 -17.40 -9.17 1.92
CA ARG A 35 -18.25 -10.33 1.55
C ARG A 35 -17.43 -11.62 1.41
N VAL A 36 -16.25 -11.57 0.79
CA VAL A 36 -15.35 -12.73 0.68
C VAL A 36 -14.87 -13.20 2.06
N ALA A 37 -14.56 -12.28 2.96
CA ALA A 37 -14.18 -12.61 4.33
C ALA A 37 -15.35 -13.28 5.10
N ALA A 38 -16.57 -12.75 4.97
CA ALA A 38 -17.76 -13.33 5.59
C ALA A 38 -18.03 -14.76 5.09
N LEU A 39 -17.98 -14.99 3.77
CA LEU A 39 -18.11 -16.32 3.19
C LEU A 39 -17.04 -17.29 3.69
N SER A 40 -15.81 -16.82 3.89
CA SER A 40 -14.73 -17.66 4.42
C SER A 40 -14.99 -18.12 5.86
N VAL A 41 -15.61 -17.26 6.67
CA VAL A 41 -16.05 -17.57 8.04
C VAL A 41 -17.23 -18.54 8.02
N GLU A 42 -18.24 -18.30 7.20
CA GLU A 42 -19.40 -19.20 7.07
C GLU A 42 -18.99 -20.62 6.65
N LEU A 43 -18.05 -20.73 5.69
CA LEU A 43 -17.48 -22.03 5.30
C LEU A 43 -16.73 -22.70 6.45
N GLY A 44 -16.06 -21.94 7.32
CA GLY A 44 -15.37 -22.47 8.49
C GLY A 44 -16.34 -23.02 9.54
N LEU A 45 -17.46 -22.34 9.75
CA LEU A 45 -18.54 -22.82 10.62
C LEU A 45 -19.16 -24.10 10.05
N PHE A 46 -19.46 -24.11 8.75
CA PHE A 46 -19.97 -25.31 8.07
C PHE A 46 -18.99 -26.48 8.16
N ALA A 47 -17.69 -26.23 8.00
CA ALA A 47 -16.66 -27.26 8.10
C ALA A 47 -16.57 -27.88 9.50
N ALA A 48 -16.90 -27.14 10.56
CA ALA A 48 -16.85 -27.63 11.93
C ALA A 48 -17.87 -28.74 12.22
N ASP A 49 -18.98 -28.77 11.48
CA ASP A 49 -20.04 -29.78 11.60
C ASP A 49 -19.82 -31.00 10.68
N LEU A 50 -18.77 -31.00 9.85
CA LEU A 50 -18.50 -32.09 8.91
C LEU A 50 -17.83 -33.29 9.59
N THR A 51 -18.38 -34.47 9.34
CA THR A 51 -17.80 -35.75 9.78
C THR A 51 -17.02 -36.47 8.68
N ASP A 52 -17.24 -36.12 7.41
CA ASP A 52 -16.50 -36.66 6.26
C ASP A 52 -15.17 -35.91 6.07
N PRO A 53 -14.01 -36.58 6.28
CA PRO A 53 -12.70 -35.96 6.12
C PRO A 53 -12.41 -35.47 4.69
N ALA A 54 -12.93 -36.16 3.67
CA ALA A 54 -12.72 -35.77 2.28
C ALA A 54 -13.48 -34.48 1.96
N LEU A 55 -14.70 -34.33 2.49
CA LEU A 55 -15.47 -33.11 2.35
C LEU A 55 -14.83 -31.95 3.13
N GLY A 56 -14.35 -32.20 4.36
CA GLY A 56 -13.60 -31.22 5.14
C GLY A 56 -12.36 -30.69 4.41
N ALA A 57 -11.58 -31.57 3.79
CA ALA A 57 -10.42 -31.18 2.98
C ALA A 57 -10.81 -30.31 1.77
N ARG A 58 -11.95 -30.57 1.11
CA ARG A 58 -12.44 -29.74 0.01
C ARG A 58 -12.85 -28.35 0.48
N VAL A 59 -13.53 -28.24 1.63
CA VAL A 59 -13.89 -26.94 2.21
C VAL A 59 -12.64 -26.14 2.59
N ALA A 60 -11.64 -26.78 3.21
CA ALA A 60 -10.36 -26.13 3.50
C ALA A 60 -9.68 -25.60 2.23
N GLY A 61 -9.73 -26.36 1.12
CA GLY A 61 -9.23 -25.91 -0.19
C GLY A 61 -9.98 -24.67 -0.72
N LEU A 62 -11.31 -24.61 -0.55
CA LEU A 62 -12.09 -23.42 -0.91
C LEU A 62 -11.75 -22.21 -0.04
N GLN A 63 -11.58 -22.40 1.27
CA GLN A 63 -11.17 -21.31 2.16
C GLN A 63 -9.78 -20.77 1.79
N ALA A 64 -8.84 -21.64 1.43
CA ALA A 64 -7.53 -21.22 0.93
C ALA A 64 -7.66 -20.41 -0.37
N ALA A 65 -8.51 -20.83 -1.31
CA ALA A 65 -8.77 -20.07 -2.53
C ALA A 65 -9.40 -18.69 -2.25
N LEU A 66 -10.36 -18.61 -1.33
CA LEU A 66 -10.96 -17.32 -0.92
C LEU A 66 -9.93 -16.41 -0.23
N ALA A 67 -9.01 -16.98 0.56
CA ALA A 67 -7.94 -16.21 1.18
C ALA A 67 -7.00 -15.58 0.13
N VAL A 68 -6.72 -16.30 -0.96
CA VAL A 68 -5.96 -15.75 -2.11
C VAL A 68 -6.71 -14.61 -2.77
N VAL A 69 -8.00 -14.80 -3.10
CA VAL A 69 -8.84 -13.74 -3.69
C VAL A 69 -8.90 -12.51 -2.78
N LEU A 70 -9.04 -12.70 -1.47
CA LEU A 70 -9.04 -11.61 -0.50
C LEU A 70 -7.70 -10.87 -0.46
N ALA A 71 -6.58 -11.58 -0.59
CA ALA A 71 -5.26 -10.97 -0.69
C ALA A 71 -5.14 -10.13 -1.97
N GLU A 72 -5.56 -10.66 -3.13
CA GLU A 72 -5.56 -9.93 -4.42
C GLU A 72 -6.41 -8.66 -4.36
N LEU A 73 -7.62 -8.73 -3.77
CA LEU A 73 -8.47 -7.55 -3.58
C LEU A 73 -7.81 -6.47 -2.73
N ARG A 74 -7.13 -6.88 -1.64
CA ARG A 74 -6.38 -5.96 -0.78
C ARG A 74 -5.16 -5.38 -1.47
N GLU A 75 -4.48 -6.15 -2.31
CA GLU A 75 -3.39 -5.66 -3.14
C GLU A 75 -3.88 -4.60 -4.13
N ILE A 76 -5.01 -4.85 -4.80
CA ILE A 76 -5.64 -3.86 -5.70
C ILE A 76 -6.06 -2.62 -4.91
N GLY A 77 -6.69 -2.77 -3.75
CA GLY A 77 -7.09 -1.65 -2.90
C GLY A 77 -5.90 -0.81 -2.45
N GLY A 78 -4.85 -1.46 -1.94
CA GLY A 78 -3.59 -0.81 -1.56
C GLY A 78 -2.85 -0.19 -2.74
N ALA A 79 -3.07 -0.69 -3.97
CA ALA A 79 -2.61 -0.05 -5.19
C ALA A 79 -3.38 1.26 -5.48
N LEU A 80 -4.68 1.30 -5.20
CA LEU A 80 -5.46 2.52 -5.37
C LEU A 80 -5.10 3.57 -4.31
N TYR A 81 -5.17 3.22 -3.03
CA TYR A 81 -4.90 4.16 -1.94
C TYR A 81 -4.31 3.39 -0.74
N PRO A 82 -3.23 3.86 -0.09
CA PRO A 82 -2.70 3.19 1.08
C PRO A 82 -3.64 3.37 2.29
N PRO A 83 -4.38 2.35 2.77
CA PRO A 83 -5.33 2.52 3.87
C PRO A 83 -4.64 2.95 5.18
N VAL A 84 -3.38 2.54 5.33
CA VAL A 84 -2.48 2.91 6.45
C VAL A 84 -2.29 4.44 6.54
N LEU A 85 -2.47 5.19 5.45
CA LEU A 85 -2.39 6.65 5.48
C LEU A 85 -3.48 7.26 6.36
N ALA A 86 -4.70 6.71 6.30
CA ALA A 86 -5.82 7.22 7.08
C ALA A 86 -5.76 6.78 8.56
N SER A 87 -5.18 5.61 8.86
CA SER A 87 -5.10 5.07 10.22
C SER A 87 -3.86 5.51 10.98
N ASP A 88 -2.68 5.45 10.34
CA ASP A 88 -1.37 5.58 10.99
C ASP A 88 -0.54 6.74 10.44
N GLY A 89 -1.02 7.38 9.37
CA GLY A 89 -0.39 8.55 8.77
C GLY A 89 0.66 8.20 7.71
N PHE A 90 1.39 9.25 7.31
CA PHE A 90 2.19 9.26 6.08
C PHE A 90 3.40 8.32 6.10
N GLU A 91 4.23 8.37 7.14
CA GLU A 91 5.44 7.53 7.21
C GLU A 91 5.08 6.02 7.27
N PRO A 92 4.17 5.57 8.15
CA PRO A 92 3.74 4.17 8.15
C PRO A 92 3.15 3.72 6.81
N ALA A 93 2.39 4.60 6.13
CA ALA A 93 1.83 4.29 4.83
C ALA A 93 2.90 4.01 3.76
N LEU A 94 3.91 4.89 3.66
CA LEU A 94 5.01 4.69 2.71
C LEU A 94 5.88 3.49 3.06
N ARG A 95 6.11 3.23 4.35
CA ARG A 95 6.81 2.02 4.82
C ARG A 95 6.07 0.75 4.39
N ALA A 96 4.75 0.70 4.60
CA ALA A 96 3.94 -0.44 4.19
C ALA A 96 3.95 -0.66 2.67
N VAL A 97 3.97 0.42 1.87
CA VAL A 97 4.15 0.32 0.41
C VAL A 97 5.54 -0.23 0.08
N ALA A 98 6.60 0.34 0.65
CA ALA A 98 7.97 -0.05 0.38
C ALA A 98 8.25 -1.53 0.70
N GLU A 99 7.77 -2.02 1.85
CA GLU A 99 7.92 -3.42 2.28
C GLU A 99 7.32 -4.40 1.27
N ARG A 100 6.12 -4.09 0.74
CA ARG A 100 5.48 -4.92 -0.29
C ARG A 100 6.25 -4.99 -1.60
N HIS A 101 7.02 -3.94 -1.92
CA HIS A 101 7.84 -3.87 -3.13
C HIS A 101 9.30 -4.28 -2.89
N GLY A 102 9.63 -4.80 -1.70
CA GLY A 102 10.99 -5.23 -1.36
C GLY A 102 11.99 -4.06 -1.30
N LEU A 103 11.54 -2.89 -0.89
CA LEU A 103 12.36 -1.67 -0.80
C LEU A 103 12.73 -1.38 0.66
N ALA A 104 13.96 -0.89 0.87
CA ALA A 104 14.36 -0.33 2.16
C ALA A 104 14.13 1.18 2.14
N ILE A 105 13.14 1.67 2.90
CA ILE A 105 12.77 3.09 2.89
C ILE A 105 13.13 3.80 4.21
N ALA A 106 13.62 5.03 4.09
CA ALA A 106 13.70 5.99 5.19
C ALA A 106 12.89 7.23 4.82
N VAL A 107 11.98 7.65 5.70
CA VAL A 107 11.16 8.86 5.52
C VAL A 107 11.61 9.89 6.54
N ARG A 108 11.90 11.12 6.12
CA ARG A 108 12.32 12.22 7.01
C ARG A 108 11.56 13.50 6.68
N GLY A 109 11.16 14.23 7.72
CA GLY A 109 10.60 15.58 7.60
C GLY A 109 9.75 15.96 8.81
N GLU A 110 10.08 17.08 9.44
CA GLU A 110 9.35 17.61 10.62
C GLU A 110 7.93 18.10 10.29
N GLN A 111 7.65 18.33 9.01
CA GLN A 111 6.43 18.98 8.53
C GLN A 111 5.34 17.99 8.09
N VAL A 112 5.63 16.69 8.04
CA VAL A 112 4.67 15.67 7.58
C VAL A 112 3.41 15.64 8.45
N ALA A 113 3.56 15.87 9.77
CA ALA A 113 2.45 15.95 10.71
C ALA A 113 1.61 17.23 10.59
N HIS A 114 2.07 18.24 9.83
CA HIS A 114 1.43 19.54 9.70
C HIS A 114 0.77 19.75 8.33
N LEU A 115 0.79 18.74 7.46
CA LEU A 115 0.11 18.81 6.17
C LEU A 115 -1.39 18.75 6.38
N ASP A 116 -2.13 19.57 5.62
CA ASP A 116 -3.56 19.35 5.47
C ASP A 116 -3.82 18.01 4.76
N ALA A 117 -5.05 17.50 4.89
CA ALA A 117 -5.40 16.18 4.39
C ALA A 117 -5.18 16.03 2.88
N ASP A 118 -5.52 17.04 2.09
CA ASP A 118 -5.40 16.99 0.62
C ASP A 118 -3.92 16.96 0.20
N THR A 119 -3.09 17.79 0.83
CA THR A 119 -1.65 17.80 0.61
C THR A 119 -1.01 16.48 1.04
N ALA A 120 -1.43 15.90 2.17
CA ALA A 120 -0.92 14.62 2.65
C ALA A 120 -1.27 13.48 1.68
N ASP A 121 -2.53 13.42 1.21
CA ASP A 121 -3.00 12.45 0.23
C ASP A 121 -2.24 12.56 -1.09
N ALA A 122 -2.18 13.76 -1.67
CA ALA A 122 -1.50 14.02 -2.93
C ALA A 122 -0.01 13.64 -2.88
N THR A 123 0.65 13.97 -1.77
CA THR A 123 2.07 13.68 -1.54
C THR A 123 2.29 12.18 -1.36
N CYS A 124 1.46 11.52 -0.54
CA CYS A 124 1.63 10.10 -0.24
C CYS A 124 1.39 9.26 -1.49
N LEU A 125 0.34 9.59 -2.26
CA LEU A 125 0.04 8.88 -3.52
C LEU A 125 1.14 9.09 -4.56
N ALA A 126 1.66 10.31 -4.72
CA ALA A 126 2.75 10.57 -5.65
C ALA A 126 4.01 9.76 -5.30
N VAL A 127 4.37 9.69 -4.01
CA VAL A 127 5.52 8.88 -3.56
C VAL A 127 5.21 7.40 -3.70
N ALA A 128 4.03 6.94 -3.26
CA ALA A 128 3.64 5.54 -3.35
C ALA A 128 3.67 5.04 -4.80
N ASP A 129 3.10 5.78 -5.75
CA ASP A 129 3.11 5.42 -7.17
C ASP A 129 4.54 5.34 -7.72
N HIS A 130 5.41 6.25 -7.30
CA HIS A 130 6.83 6.21 -7.65
C HIS A 130 7.52 4.96 -7.12
N LEU A 131 7.35 4.63 -5.83
CA LEU A 131 7.94 3.45 -5.20
C LEU A 131 7.59 2.15 -5.94
N ARG A 132 6.39 2.03 -6.52
CA ARG A 132 6.00 0.82 -7.27
C ARG A 132 6.77 0.63 -8.57
N SER A 133 7.33 1.70 -9.12
CA SER A 133 8.21 1.66 -10.29
C SER A 133 9.67 1.39 -9.91
N VAL A 134 10.03 1.53 -8.63
CA VAL A 134 11.39 1.34 -8.16
C VAL A 134 11.71 -0.16 -8.11
N PRO A 135 12.86 -0.60 -8.64
CA PRO A 135 13.24 -2.01 -8.57
C PRO A 135 13.42 -2.49 -7.13
N PRO A 136 13.10 -3.76 -6.82
CA PRO A 136 13.36 -4.37 -5.51
C PRO A 136 14.82 -4.22 -5.07
N GLU A 137 15.04 -4.31 -3.76
CA GLU A 137 16.35 -4.18 -3.09
C GLU A 137 17.03 -2.81 -3.27
N THR A 138 16.27 -1.81 -3.71
CA THR A 138 16.72 -0.41 -3.77
C THR A 138 16.51 0.26 -2.41
N LYS A 139 17.51 1.02 -1.96
CA LYS A 139 17.35 1.90 -0.80
C LYS A 139 16.74 3.22 -1.27
N VAL A 140 15.66 3.64 -0.61
CA VAL A 140 14.95 4.88 -0.95
C VAL A 140 14.93 5.81 0.26
N ASP A 141 15.37 7.03 0.06
CA ASP A 141 15.31 8.10 1.06
C ASP A 141 14.28 9.14 0.58
N VAL A 142 13.25 9.37 1.37
CA VAL A 142 12.20 10.33 1.09
C VAL A 142 12.31 11.48 2.08
N GLN A 143 12.65 12.66 1.58
CA GLN A 143 12.72 13.88 2.39
C GLN A 143 11.60 14.84 2.02
N VAL A 144 10.76 15.18 2.99
CA VAL A 144 9.65 16.11 2.83
C VAL A 144 9.99 17.44 3.52
N ARG A 145 9.90 18.54 2.78
CA ARG A 145 10.20 19.89 3.26
C ARG A 145 9.08 20.86 2.88
N ALA A 146 8.80 21.82 3.74
CA ALA A 146 7.92 22.94 3.39
C ALA A 146 8.53 23.77 2.25
N ALA A 147 7.67 24.23 1.34
CA ALA A 147 8.02 25.14 0.27
C ALA A 147 6.97 26.25 0.18
N ALA A 148 7.30 27.36 -0.51
CA ALA A 148 6.34 28.44 -0.72
C ALA A 148 5.12 27.90 -1.50
N GLY A 149 3.96 27.83 -0.85
CA GLY A 149 2.71 27.36 -1.45
C GLY A 149 2.53 25.83 -1.51
N GLY A 150 3.29 25.03 -0.74
CA GLY A 150 3.08 23.59 -0.67
C GLY A 150 4.25 22.83 -0.05
N VAL A 151 4.51 21.63 -0.56
CA VAL A 151 5.61 20.76 -0.12
C VAL A 151 6.56 20.42 -1.26
N ARG A 152 7.84 20.30 -0.93
CA ARG A 152 8.84 19.65 -1.79
C ARG A 152 9.13 18.26 -1.22
N VAL A 153 9.04 17.26 -2.09
CA VAL A 153 9.52 15.91 -1.81
C VAL A 153 10.74 15.66 -2.65
N ASP A 154 11.85 15.36 -1.99
CA ASP A 154 13.07 14.89 -2.61
C ASP A 154 13.16 13.38 -2.37
N VAL A 155 13.18 12.60 -3.45
CA VAL A 155 13.37 11.15 -3.39
C VAL A 155 14.75 10.82 -3.92
N THR A 156 15.58 10.22 -3.07
CA THR A 156 16.88 9.69 -3.44
C THR A 156 16.83 8.17 -3.49
N GLU A 157 17.24 7.58 -4.61
CA GLU A 157 17.37 6.13 -4.79
C GLU A 157 18.84 5.74 -4.83
N GLU A 158 19.21 4.70 -4.08
CA GLU A 158 20.52 4.08 -4.14
C GLU A 158 20.38 2.57 -4.38
N ARG A 159 20.88 2.13 -5.53
CA ARG A 159 20.91 0.71 -5.88
C ARG A 159 22.30 0.14 -5.64
N VAL A 160 22.37 -0.95 -4.88
CA VAL A 160 23.59 -1.74 -4.73
C VAL A 160 23.76 -2.55 -6.02
N ARG A 161 24.88 -2.39 -6.73
CA ARG A 161 25.24 -3.35 -7.77
C ARG A 161 25.76 -4.61 -7.10
N CYS A 162 25.05 -5.71 -7.25
CA CYS A 162 25.67 -7.03 -7.13
C CYS A 162 26.62 -7.18 -8.33
N GLY A 163 27.92 -7.30 -8.04
CA GLY A 163 28.95 -7.58 -9.02
C GLY A 163 28.93 -9.05 -9.45
#